data_AF-A0AAD8MY18-F1
#
_entry.id   AF-A0AAD8MY18-F1
#
_cell.length_a   1.000
_cell.length_b   1.000
_cell.length_c   1.000
_cell.angle_alpha   90.00
_cell.angle_beta   90.00
_cell.angle_gamma   90.00
#
_symmetry.space_group_name_H-M   'P 1'
#
loop_
_entity.id
_entity.type
_entity.pdbx_description
1 polymer ?
#
loop_
_entity_poly.entity_id
_entity_poly.type
_entity_poly.pdbx_seq_one_letter_code
_entity_poly.pdbx_strand_id
1 'polypeptide(L)'
;MRSRTQFMFPPGGYFTPTNYDLIESFLKPKDLGQNLIFDVVDEKQVYGPDCNPWKFFDVNDVDSWFACPNKPTEKVTYVFMNLSLISGYNSGVRTAKKAGCGTWGGKISKMIWSEK
;
A
#
# COMPACT_ATOMS: atom_id res chain seq x y z
N MET A 1 -12.12 2.57 20.89
CA MET A 1 -12.59 1.78 19.75
C MET A 1 -12.97 2.75 18.65
N ARG A 2 -12.22 2.81 17.54
CA ARG A 2 -12.60 3.63 16.38
C ARG A 2 -13.58 2.81 15.56
N SER A 3 -14.80 3.30 15.40
CA SER A 3 -15.81 2.69 14.54
C SER A 3 -15.34 2.85 13.10
N ARG A 4 -14.99 1.75 12.42
CA ARG A 4 -14.77 1.77 10.97
C ARG A 4 -16.09 2.22 10.35
N THR A 5 -16.14 3.44 9.81
CA THR A 5 -17.26 3.83 8.95
C THR A 5 -17.09 3.01 7.68
N GLN A 6 -17.82 1.91 7.58
CA GLN A 6 -17.83 1.05 6.41
C GLN A 6 -18.34 1.88 5.23
N PHE A 7 -17.41 2.41 4.43
CA PHE A 7 -17.77 3.15 3.24
C PHE A 7 -18.34 2.13 2.25
N MET A 8 -19.67 2.07 2.18
CA MET A 8 -20.36 1.20 1.26
C MET A 8 -20.30 1.86 -0.11
N PHE A 9 -19.40 1.37 -0.97
CA PHE A 9 -19.45 1.74 -2.38
C PHE A 9 -20.85 1.36 -2.92
N PRO A 10 -21.48 2.21 -3.76
CA PRO A 10 -22.70 1.81 -4.44
C PRO A 10 -22.47 0.51 -5.21
N PRO A 11 -23.50 -0.32 -5.46
CA PRO A 11 -23.33 -1.54 -6.26
C PRO A 11 -22.60 -1.24 -7.58
N GLY A 12 -21.43 -1.84 -7.78
CA GLY A 12 -20.55 -1.58 -8.94
C GLY A 12 -19.48 -0.49 -8.74
N GLY A 13 -19.43 0.16 -7.58
CA GLY A 13 -18.34 1.05 -7.18
C GLY A 13 -17.14 0.25 -6.67
N TYR A 14 -15.98 0.49 -7.25
CA TYR A 14 -14.72 -0.16 -6.87
C TYR A 14 -13.75 0.87 -6.30
N PHE A 15 -12.95 0.45 -5.32
CA PHE A 15 -11.83 1.28 -4.86
C PHE A 15 -10.69 1.21 -5.87
N THR A 16 -10.65 2.19 -6.78
CA THR A 16 -9.66 2.28 -7.86
C THR A 16 -8.96 3.64 -7.82
N PRO A 17 -8.19 3.94 -6.76
CA PRO A 17 -7.55 5.25 -6.62
C PRO A 17 -6.46 5.42 -7.69
N THR A 18 -6.35 6.63 -8.24
CA THR A 18 -5.19 7.02 -9.03
C THR A 18 -3.97 7.25 -8.12
N ASN A 19 -2.77 7.34 -8.72
CA ASN A 19 -1.58 7.73 -7.95
C ASN A 19 -1.75 9.09 -7.26
N TYR A 20 -2.47 10.01 -7.90
CA TYR A 20 -2.78 11.32 -7.33
C TYR A 20 -3.70 11.18 -6.12
N ASP A 21 -4.76 10.37 -6.22
CA ASP A 21 -5.69 10.13 -5.11
C ASP A 21 -4.97 9.50 -3.92
N LEU A 22 -4.09 8.51 -4.16
CA LEU A 22 -3.29 7.88 -3.11
C LEU A 22 -2.44 8.89 -2.33
N ILE A 23 -1.93 9.92 -3.00
CA ILE A 23 -1.09 10.94 -2.36
C ILE A 23 -1.96 11.99 -1.66
N GLU A 24 -2.86 12.63 -2.40
CA GLU A 24 -3.61 13.80 -1.91
C GLU A 24 -4.72 13.44 -0.93
N SER A 25 -5.41 12.33 -1.16
CA SER A 25 -6.60 11.96 -0.37
C SER A 25 -6.31 10.97 0.76
N PHE A 26 -5.15 10.29 0.71
CA PHE A 26 -4.76 9.28 1.69
C PHE A 26 -3.45 9.61 2.40
N LEU A 27 -2.34 9.71 1.67
CA LEU A 27 -1.03 9.85 2.31
C LEU A 27 -0.81 11.20 3.00
N LYS A 28 -1.11 12.32 2.32
CA LYS A 28 -0.93 13.66 2.90
C LYS A 28 -1.84 13.89 4.12
N PRO A 29 -3.16 13.60 4.08
CA PRO A 29 -4.01 13.79 5.25
C PRO A 29 -3.54 12.90 6.42
N LYS A 30 -3.08 11.67 6.14
CA LYS A 30 -2.54 10.77 7.16
C LYS A 30 -1.31 11.35 7.85
N ASP A 31 -0.37 11.90 7.08
CA ASP A 31 0.86 12.53 7.58
C ASP A 31 0.57 13.79 8.41
N LEU A 32 -0.41 14.60 7.97
CA LEU A 32 -0.87 15.79 8.68
C LEU A 32 -1.78 15.50 9.89
N GLY A 33 -2.04 14.22 10.20
CA GLY A 33 -2.93 13.83 11.31
C GLY A 33 -4.40 14.21 11.09
N GLN A 34 -4.80 14.45 9.85
CA GLN A 34 -6.16 14.78 9.46
C GLN A 34 -7.03 13.53 9.35
N ASN A 35 -8.35 13.70 9.46
CA ASN A 35 -9.29 12.63 9.22
C ASN A 35 -9.27 12.24 7.73
N LEU A 36 -9.08 10.95 7.44
CA LEU A 36 -9.20 10.44 6.08
C LEU A 36 -10.67 10.47 5.66
N ILE A 37 -10.90 10.76 4.37
CA ILE A 37 -12.24 10.73 3.77
C ILE A 37 -12.79 9.29 3.83
N PHE A 38 -11.91 8.29 3.70
CA PHE A 38 -12.24 6.88 3.74
C PHE A 38 -11.28 6.11 4.64
N ASP A 39 -11.83 5.32 5.58
CA ASP A 39 -11.06 4.43 6.47
C ASP A 39 -10.95 3.03 5.87
N VAL A 40 -10.33 2.95 4.69
CA VAL A 40 -10.21 1.71 3.88
C VAL A 40 -8.76 1.23 3.73
N VAL A 41 -7.80 1.95 4.32
CA VAL A 41 -6.36 1.68 4.23
C VAL A 41 -5.82 1.44 5.63
N ASP A 42 -5.42 0.21 5.91
CA ASP A 42 -4.92 -0.18 7.24
C ASP A 42 -3.48 0.24 7.48
N GLU A 43 -3.13 0.45 8.75
CA GLU A 43 -1.73 0.54 9.17
C GLU A 43 -1.14 -0.86 9.34
N LYS A 44 -0.12 -1.21 8.57
CA LYS A 44 0.55 -2.52 8.65
C LYS A 44 2.08 -2.36 8.55
N GLN A 45 2.80 -3.20 9.29
CA GLN A 45 4.26 -3.35 9.14
C GLN A 45 4.56 -4.32 8.00
N VAL A 46 5.30 -3.85 7.00
CA VAL A 46 5.63 -4.64 5.78
C VAL A 46 7.08 -5.15 5.80
N TYR A 47 7.94 -4.53 6.62
CA TYR A 47 9.36 -4.89 6.74
C TYR A 47 9.70 -5.32 8.16
N GLY A 48 10.61 -6.27 8.28
CA GLY A 48 11.06 -6.80 9.56
C GLY A 48 11.18 -8.33 9.55
N PRO A 49 11.79 -8.92 10.58
CA PRO A 49 12.05 -10.37 10.66
C PRO A 49 10.77 -11.22 10.73
N ASP A 50 9.65 -10.65 11.18
CA ASP A 50 8.37 -11.37 11.33
C ASP A 50 7.34 -11.02 10.23
N CYS A 51 7.67 -10.09 9.34
CA CYS A 51 6.78 -9.56 8.30
C CYS A 51 6.78 -10.42 7.03
N ASN A 52 6.42 -11.70 7.15
CA ASN A 52 6.31 -12.57 5.97
C ASN A 52 5.14 -12.14 5.08
N PRO A 53 5.31 -12.01 3.75
CA PRO A 53 4.26 -11.50 2.86
C PRO A 53 2.94 -12.27 2.94
N TRP A 54 2.96 -13.59 3.12
CA TRP A 54 1.72 -14.40 3.24
C TRP A 54 0.97 -14.18 4.56
N LYS A 55 1.62 -13.67 5.62
CA LYS A 55 0.91 -13.23 6.83
C LYS A 55 0.20 -11.89 6.62
N PHE A 56 0.70 -11.10 5.68
CA PHE A 56 0.11 -9.83 5.28
C PHE A 56 -1.05 -10.03 4.29
N PHE A 57 -0.89 -10.97 3.35
CA PHE A 57 -1.89 -11.38 2.39
C PHE A 57 -2.76 -12.53 2.93
N ASP A 58 -3.37 -12.35 4.10
CA ASP A 58 -4.32 -13.34 4.61
C ASP A 58 -5.56 -13.39 3.69
N VAL A 59 -5.82 -14.56 3.13
CA VAL A 59 -6.95 -14.79 2.21
C VAL A 59 -8.29 -14.69 2.95
N ASN A 60 -8.28 -14.85 4.27
CA ASN A 60 -9.46 -14.73 5.12
C ASN A 60 -9.78 -13.26 5.50
N ASP A 61 -8.85 -12.32 5.26
CA ASP A 61 -9.03 -10.88 5.53
C ASP A 61 -9.84 -10.21 4.40
N VAL A 62 -11.10 -10.63 4.24
CA VAL A 62 -11.97 -10.25 3.11
C VAL A 62 -12.22 -8.74 2.99
N ASP A 63 -12.08 -8.00 4.09
CA ASP A 63 -12.35 -6.55 4.12
C ASP A 63 -11.16 -5.71 3.62
N SER A 64 -9.96 -6.28 3.58
CA SER A 64 -8.73 -5.56 3.22
C SER A 64 -8.35 -5.69 1.73
N TRP A 65 -9.13 -6.45 0.96
CA TRP A 65 -8.85 -6.73 -0.45
C TRP A 65 -9.82 -6.02 -1.40
N PHE A 66 -9.26 -5.35 -2.39
CA PHE A 66 -9.99 -4.71 -3.49
C PHE A 66 -9.75 -5.48 -4.79
N ALA A 67 -10.73 -5.43 -5.70
CA ALA A 67 -10.55 -5.95 -7.06
C ALA A 67 -9.54 -5.10 -7.84
N CYS A 68 -8.66 -5.73 -8.62
CA CYS A 68 -7.75 -5.00 -9.50
C CYS A 68 -8.50 -4.53 -10.76
N PRO A 69 -8.61 -3.21 -11.04
CA PRO A 69 -9.42 -2.71 -12.16
C PRO A 69 -8.99 -3.24 -13.53
N ASN A 70 -7.69 -3.47 -13.73
CA ASN A 70 -7.16 -3.92 -15.03
C ASN A 70 -7.01 -5.44 -15.12
N LYS A 71 -7.29 -6.18 -14.04
CA LYS A 71 -7.07 -7.62 -13.94
C LYS A 71 -8.09 -8.27 -12.99
N PRO A 72 -9.26 -8.67 -13.49
CA PRO A 72 -10.38 -9.13 -12.67
C PRO A 72 -10.09 -10.34 -11.77
N THR A 73 -9.07 -11.13 -12.11
CA THR A 73 -8.62 -12.30 -11.34
C THR A 73 -7.64 -11.96 -10.22
N GLU A 74 -7.14 -10.72 -10.16
CA GLU A 74 -6.19 -10.26 -9.16
C GLU A 74 -6.88 -9.37 -8.11
N LYS A 75 -6.43 -9.49 -6.87
CA LYS A 75 -6.82 -8.62 -5.76
C LYS A 75 -5.64 -7.75 -5.35
N VAL A 76 -5.92 -6.54 -4.89
CA VAL A 76 -4.94 -5.58 -4.41
C VAL A 76 -5.31 -5.10 -3.02
N THR A 77 -4.32 -4.69 -2.24
CA THR A 77 -4.52 -4.07 -0.93
C THR A 77 -3.59 -2.88 -0.80
N TYR A 78 -4.01 -1.88 -0.04
CA TYR A 78 -3.25 -0.66 0.23
C TYR A 78 -3.06 -0.54 1.73
N VAL A 79 -1.86 -0.14 2.15
CA VAL A 79 -1.55 0.01 3.57
C VAL A 79 -0.71 1.26 3.81
N PHE A 80 -0.95 1.88 4.96
CA PHE A 80 0.00 2.80 5.55
C PHE A 80 1.06 2.00 6.27
N MET A 81 2.32 2.35 6.00
CA MET A 81 3.44 1.73 6.68
C MET A 81 4.39 2.80 7.18
N ASN A 82 4.95 2.60 8.36
CA ASN A 82 5.98 3.49 8.87
C ASN A 82 7.31 3.10 8.25
N LEU A 83 7.88 4.00 7.45
CA LEU A 83 9.23 3.82 6.94
C LEU A 83 10.20 4.31 8.02
N SER A 84 10.76 3.38 8.78
CA SER A 84 11.95 3.70 9.56
C SER A 84 13.04 4.19 8.61
N LEU A 85 13.73 5.29 8.96
CA LEU A 85 14.96 5.75 8.30
C LEU A 85 16.02 4.65 8.37
N ILE A 86 15.97 3.69 7.45
CA ILE A 86 17.00 2.67 7.32
C ILE A 86 18.18 3.36 6.64
N SER A 87 19.24 3.58 7.43
CA SER A 87 20.57 4.01 7.03
C SER A 87 20.96 3.52 5.63
N GLY A 88 21.18 4.44 4.70
CA GLY A 88 21.60 4.08 3.35
C GLY A 88 21.75 5.27 2.41
N TYR A 89 22.09 6.46 2.92
CA TYR A 89 22.42 7.61 2.05
C TYR A 89 23.79 7.44 1.36
N ASN A 90 24.62 6.47 1.77
CA ASN A 90 26.02 6.36 1.35
C ASN A 90 26.40 5.15 0.48
N SER A 91 25.47 4.41 -0.11
CA SER A 91 25.86 3.46 -1.16
C SER A 91 24.75 3.33 -2.18
N GLY A 92 25.11 3.47 -3.47
CA GLY A 92 24.20 3.36 -4.62
C GLY A 92 23.58 1.97 -4.83
N VAL A 93 23.42 1.17 -3.77
CA VAL A 93 22.80 -0.15 -3.78
C VAL A 93 21.38 0.01 -3.26
N ARG A 94 20.42 0.00 -4.18
CA ARG A 94 18.99 0.18 -3.92
C ARG A 94 18.43 -0.89 -2.97
N THR A 95 18.33 -0.52 -1.69
CA THR A 95 17.32 -0.86 -0.67
C THR A 95 16.52 -2.16 -0.88
N ALA A 96 17.19 -3.30 -0.82
CA ALA A 96 16.53 -4.57 -0.55
C ALA A 96 16.07 -4.55 0.92
N LYS A 97 14.77 -4.73 1.19
CA LYS A 97 14.22 -4.63 2.55
C LYS A 97 13.73 -5.99 3.03
N LYS A 98 14.23 -6.43 4.18
CA LYS A 98 13.89 -7.73 4.78
C LYS A 98 12.40 -7.78 5.14
N ALA A 99 11.76 -8.90 4.82
CA ALA A 99 10.37 -9.18 5.12
C ALA A 99 10.21 -10.66 5.44
N GLY A 100 10.16 -10.99 6.73
CA GLY A 100 10.10 -12.36 7.18
C GLY A 100 11.41 -13.12 6.91
N CYS A 101 11.26 -14.29 6.31
CA CYS A 101 12.38 -15.07 5.79
C CYS A 101 12.87 -14.63 4.40
N GLY A 102 12.26 -13.59 3.79
CA GLY A 102 12.60 -13.10 2.46
C GLY A 102 13.01 -11.63 2.43
N THR A 103 13.16 -11.11 1.20
CA THR A 103 13.54 -9.73 0.94
C THR A 103 12.73 -9.15 -0.22
N TRP A 104 12.17 -7.96 -0.05
CA TRP A 104 11.58 -7.19 -1.13
C TRP A 104 12.70 -6.56 -1.98
N GLY A 105 12.82 -7.03 -3.23
CA GLY A 105 13.71 -6.43 -4.22
C GLY A 105 13.02 -5.28 -4.95
N GLY A 106 13.65 -4.10 -5.00
CA GLY A 106 13.11 -2.98 -5.76
C GLY A 106 13.20 -3.24 -7.27
N LYS A 107 12.07 -3.20 -7.98
CA LYS A 107 12.04 -3.25 -9.44
C LYS A 107 11.89 -1.84 -9.99
N ILE A 108 12.88 -1.40 -10.77
CA ILE A 108 12.77 -0.15 -11.54
C ILE A 108 12.20 -0.52 -12.91
N SER A 109 11.03 -0.01 -13.27
CA SER A 109 10.71 0.13 -14.69
C SER A 109 11.51 1.31 -15.24
N LYS A 110 12.19 1.14 -16.38
CA LYS A 110 12.71 2.29 -17.13
C LYS A 110 11.50 3.19 -17.43
N MET A 111 11.42 4.37 -16.82
CA MET A 111 10.53 5.43 -17.32
C MET A 111 11.02 5.78 -18.71
N ILE A 112 10.32 5.32 -19.74
CA ILE A 112 10.52 5.82 -21.10
C ILE A 112 9.74 7.13 -21.15
N TRP A 113 10.43 8.26 -20.96
CA TRP A 113 9.90 9.55 -21.39
C TRP A 113 9.90 9.54 -22.91
N SER A 114 8.74 9.47 -23.54
CA SER A 114 8.59 9.89 -24.93
C SER A 114 8.16 11.36 -24.91
N GLU A 115 9.09 12.27 -25.22
CA GLU A 115 8.69 13.60 -25.68
C GLU A 115 7.96 13.42 -27.02
N LYS A 116 6.81 14.05 -27.15
CA LYS A 116 6.13 14.26 -28.43
C LYS A 116 6.57 15.58 -29.02
#